data_AF-A0A838VML3-F1
#
_entry.id   AF-A0A838VML3-F1
#
_cell.length_a   1.000
_cell.length_b   1.000
_cell.length_c   1.000
_cell.angle_alpha   90.00
_cell.angle_beta   90.00
_cell.angle_gamma   90.00
#
_symmetry.space_group_name_H-M   'P 1'
#
loop_
_entity.id
_entity.type
_entity.pdbx_description
1 polymer ?
#
loop_
_entity_poly.entity_id
_entity_poly.type
_entity_poly.pdbx_seq_one_letter_code
_entity_poly.pdbx_strand_id
1 'polypeptide(L)'
;MDSLSSDRARIAESTAKTRQLVESAEAESERAKVAIQRYQDGCTIVVAVSSPKDLATLSKGEPVLDRITKNPLPEGTVVCDINGSTAVLKSNSQGVPVADDFAFTGNRELALSLVKKIHGAKVFYNTPEK
;
A
#
# COMPACT_ATOMS: atom_id res chain seq x y z
N MET A 1 36.56 -35.34 -12.80
CA MET A 1 36.82 -33.88 -12.75
C MET A 1 35.52 -33.05 -12.68
N ASP A 2 34.36 -33.69 -12.51
CA ASP A 2 33.05 -33.02 -12.58
C ASP A 2 32.60 -32.29 -11.31
N SER A 3 33.08 -32.67 -10.13
CA SER A 3 32.57 -32.09 -8.86
C SER A 3 32.89 -30.59 -8.72
N LEU A 4 34.09 -30.17 -9.12
CA LEU A 4 34.51 -28.76 -9.05
C LEU A 4 33.68 -27.85 -9.97
N SER A 5 33.16 -28.39 -11.08
CA SER A 5 32.28 -27.64 -11.99
C SER A 5 30.87 -27.48 -11.42
N SER A 6 30.34 -28.55 -10.81
CA SER A 6 29.06 -28.56 -10.11
C SER A 6 29.07 -27.66 -8.88
N ASP A 7 30.16 -27.65 -8.11
CA ASP A 7 30.29 -26.79 -6.93
C ASP A 7 30.35 -25.31 -7.30
N ARG A 8 31.07 -24.96 -8.37
CA ARG A 8 31.08 -23.59 -8.91
C ARG A 8 29.71 -23.14 -9.41
N ALA A 9 28.96 -24.03 -10.07
CA ALA A 9 27.60 -23.74 -10.53
C ALA A 9 26.64 -23.50 -9.36
N ARG A 10 26.69 -24.34 -8.32
CA ARG A 10 25.87 -24.17 -7.10
C ARG A 10 26.20 -22.89 -6.33
N ILE A 11 27.48 -22.53 -6.23
CA ILE A 11 27.90 -21.28 -5.59
C ILE A 11 27.39 -20.08 -6.39
N ALA A 12 27.54 -20.10 -7.72
CA ALA A 12 27.04 -19.02 -8.58
C ALA A 12 25.51 -18.85 -8.47
N GLU A 13 24.75 -19.95 -8.47
CA GLU A 13 23.30 -19.93 -8.28
C GLU A 13 22.91 -19.39 -6.90
N SER A 14 23.59 -19.84 -5.83
CA SER A 14 23.37 -19.36 -4.48
C SER A 14 23.66 -17.86 -4.36
N THR A 15 24.76 -17.37 -4.94
CA THR A 15 25.10 -15.94 -4.91
C THR A 15 24.08 -15.11 -5.70
N ALA A 16 23.64 -15.58 -6.86
CA ALA A 16 22.60 -14.91 -7.65
C ALA A 16 21.28 -14.81 -6.87
N LYS A 17 20.88 -15.90 -6.21
CA LYS A 17 19.67 -15.92 -5.37
C LYS A 17 19.79 -14.99 -4.18
N THR A 18 20.92 -14.99 -3.47
CA THR A 18 21.16 -14.07 -2.36
C THR A 18 21.09 -12.62 -2.82
N ARG A 19 21.70 -12.30 -3.96
CA ARG A 19 21.66 -10.96 -4.54
C ARG A 19 20.23 -10.52 -4.85
N GLN A 20 19.43 -11.38 -5.49
CA GLN A 20 18.04 -11.09 -5.79
C GLN A 20 17.22 -10.84 -4.51
N LEU A 21 17.46 -11.61 -3.45
CA LEU A 21 16.80 -11.41 -2.17
C LEU A 21 17.17 -10.06 -1.53
N VAL A 22 18.46 -9.69 -1.55
CA VAL A 22 18.94 -8.40 -1.05
C VAL A 22 18.30 -7.24 -1.84
N GLU A 23 18.33 -7.30 -3.16
CA GLU A 23 17.72 -6.29 -4.04
C GLU A 23 16.20 -6.14 -3.77
N SER A 24 15.50 -7.25 -3.55
CA SER A 24 14.08 -7.21 -3.19
C SER A 24 13.83 -6.58 -1.81
N ALA A 25 14.66 -6.91 -0.81
CA ALA A 25 14.53 -6.37 0.54
C ALA A 25 14.83 -4.86 0.59
N GLU A 26 15.80 -4.39 -0.18
CA GLU A 26 16.09 -2.97 -0.34
C GLU A 26 14.92 -2.22 -0.97
N ALA A 27 14.33 -2.75 -2.04
CA ALA A 27 13.15 -2.16 -2.68
C ALA A 27 11.93 -2.11 -1.74
N GLU A 28 11.72 -3.15 -0.94
CA GLU A 28 10.67 -3.17 0.09
C GLU A 28 10.92 -2.14 1.19
N SER A 29 12.17 -1.98 1.63
CA SER A 29 12.54 -0.98 2.63
C SER A 29 12.27 0.45 2.15
N GLU A 30 12.63 0.77 0.90
CA GLU A 30 12.34 2.08 0.32
C GLU A 30 10.83 2.34 0.22
N ARG A 31 10.04 1.33 -0.20
CA ARG A 31 8.57 1.45 -0.19
C ARG A 31 8.01 1.61 1.21
N ALA A 32 8.57 0.94 2.22
CA ALA A 32 8.14 1.10 3.59
C ALA A 32 8.36 2.53 4.10
N LYS A 33 9.48 3.17 3.75
CA LYS A 33 9.74 4.59 4.06
C LYS A 33 8.70 5.51 3.42
N VAL A 34 8.35 5.27 2.15
CA VAL A 34 7.29 6.02 1.45
C VAL A 34 5.95 5.88 2.18
N ALA A 35 5.59 4.66 2.60
CA ALA A 35 4.35 4.44 3.34
C ALA A 35 4.36 5.18 4.68
N ILE A 36 5.46 5.09 5.43
CA ILE A 36 5.61 5.77 6.73
C ILE A 36 5.46 7.28 6.55
N GLN A 37 6.11 7.85 5.53
CA GLN A 37 6.02 9.27 5.22
C GLN A 37 4.57 9.68 4.90
N ARG A 38 3.85 8.91 4.08
CA ARG A 38 2.43 9.16 3.76
C ARG A 38 1.54 9.17 5.02
N TYR A 39 1.80 8.29 5.99
CA TYR A 39 1.10 8.32 7.28
C TYR A 39 1.43 9.58 8.09
N GLN A 40 2.70 10.00 8.10
CA GLN A 40 3.16 11.19 8.83
C GLN A 40 2.62 12.49 8.20
N ASP A 41 2.51 12.54 6.88
CA ASP A 41 2.01 13.69 6.12
C ASP A 41 0.48 13.87 6.23
N GLY A 42 -0.25 12.88 6.76
CA GLY A 42 -1.69 12.95 6.97
C GLY A 42 -2.50 12.38 5.81
N CYS A 43 -2.17 11.17 5.37
CA CYS A 43 -2.98 10.40 4.42
C CYS A 43 -4.46 10.29 4.84
N THR A 44 -5.30 10.15 3.82
CA THR A 44 -6.75 10.05 3.98
C THR A 44 -7.17 8.61 4.33
N ILE A 45 -7.86 8.42 5.46
CA ILE A 45 -8.24 7.08 5.92
C ILE A 45 -9.49 6.57 5.20
N VAL A 46 -9.40 5.31 4.75
CA VAL A 46 -10.50 4.60 4.11
C VAL A 46 -11.27 3.67 5.07
N VAL A 47 -12.59 3.62 4.90
CA VAL A 47 -13.57 2.82 5.64
C VAL A 47 -14.48 2.08 4.65
N ALA A 48 -15.23 1.09 5.12
CA ALA A 48 -16.07 0.28 4.25
C ALA A 48 -17.32 1.06 3.79
N VAL A 49 -17.72 0.90 2.53
CA VAL A 49 -18.98 1.47 2.01
C VAL A 49 -20.19 1.00 2.84
N SER A 50 -20.19 -0.26 3.27
CA SER A 50 -21.27 -0.86 4.06
C SER A 50 -21.46 -0.21 5.44
N SER A 51 -20.39 0.32 6.02
CA SER A 51 -20.41 0.92 7.35
C SER A 51 -19.20 1.83 7.54
N PRO A 52 -19.39 3.15 7.79
CA PRO A 52 -18.29 4.05 8.13
C PRO A 52 -17.64 3.78 9.48
N LYS A 53 -18.18 2.83 10.27
CA LYS A 53 -17.54 2.32 11.49
C LYS A 53 -16.60 1.16 11.20
N ASP A 54 -16.73 0.54 10.03
CA ASP A 54 -15.96 -0.63 9.64
C ASP A 54 -14.78 -0.16 8.81
N LEU A 55 -13.61 -0.66 9.17
CA LEU A 55 -12.36 -0.27 8.55
C LEU A 55 -12.21 -1.03 7.23
N ALA A 56 -11.80 -0.34 6.17
CA ALA A 56 -11.55 -0.97 4.87
C ALA A 56 -10.06 -1.20 4.65
N THR A 57 -9.75 -2.26 3.89
CA THR A 57 -8.44 -2.45 3.26
C THR A 57 -8.42 -1.78 1.90
N LEU A 58 -7.29 -1.19 1.54
CA LEU A 58 -7.09 -0.69 0.18
C LEU A 58 -6.95 -1.88 -0.78
N SER A 59 -7.56 -1.76 -1.96
CA SER A 59 -7.48 -2.77 -3.01
C SER A 59 -7.03 -2.09 -4.29
N LYS A 60 -6.11 -2.73 -5.02
CA LYS A 60 -5.53 -2.14 -6.23
C LYS A 60 -6.56 -2.07 -7.35
N GLY A 61 -6.63 -0.93 -8.02
CA GLY A 61 -7.57 -0.72 -9.12
C GLY A 61 -8.95 -0.27 -8.68
N GLU A 62 -9.19 -0.14 -7.37
CA GLU A 62 -10.49 0.28 -6.83
C GLU A 62 -10.58 1.78 -6.59
N PRO A 63 -11.74 2.41 -6.86
CA PRO A 63 -11.97 3.80 -6.53
C PRO A 63 -12.22 4.00 -5.04
N VAL A 64 -11.70 5.10 -4.52
CA VAL A 64 -12.01 5.59 -3.17
C VAL A 64 -12.99 6.75 -3.30
N LEU A 65 -14.10 6.69 -2.58
CA LEU A 65 -15.24 7.61 -2.72
C LEU A 65 -15.36 8.57 -1.53
N ASP A 66 -15.76 9.80 -1.81
CA ASP A 66 -16.22 10.75 -0.80
C ASP A 66 -17.54 10.31 -0.16
N ARG A 67 -17.58 10.35 1.18
CA ARG A 67 -18.74 9.89 1.94
C ARG A 67 -20.01 10.68 1.65
N ILE A 68 -19.88 11.98 1.39
CA ILE A 68 -20.96 12.94 1.20
C ILE A 68 -21.39 12.93 -0.27
N THR A 69 -20.44 13.15 -1.18
CA THR A 69 -20.77 13.34 -2.60
C THR A 69 -20.90 12.03 -3.37
N LYS A 70 -20.40 10.92 -2.82
CA LYS A 70 -20.33 9.60 -3.49
C LYS A 70 -19.47 9.59 -4.76
N ASN A 71 -18.75 10.68 -5.03
CA ASN A 71 -17.85 10.76 -6.17
C ASN A 71 -16.47 10.19 -5.79
N PRO A 72 -15.73 9.66 -6.78
CA PRO A 72 -14.32 9.32 -6.60
C PRO A 72 -13.52 10.52 -6.10
N LEU A 73 -12.57 10.24 -5.21
CA LEU A 73 -11.57 11.20 -4.80
C LEU A 73 -10.68 11.59 -5.99
N PRO A 74 -10.18 12.84 -6.02
CA PRO A 74 -9.37 13.31 -7.14
C PRO A 74 -8.04 12.55 -7.22
N GLU A 75 -7.52 12.45 -8.44
CA GLU A 75 -6.18 11.95 -8.72
C GLU A 75 -5.12 12.69 -7.88
N GLY A 76 -4.07 11.96 -7.49
CA GLY A 76 -3.00 12.44 -6.61
C GLY A 76 -3.34 12.39 -5.11
N THR A 77 -4.58 12.07 -4.74
CA THR A 77 -4.94 11.91 -3.33
C THR A 77 -4.19 10.72 -2.72
N VAL A 78 -3.56 10.95 -1.57
CA VAL A 78 -2.91 9.90 -0.78
C VAL A 78 -3.92 9.31 0.19
N VAL A 79 -4.15 8.01 0.07
CA VAL A 79 -5.08 7.25 0.92
C VAL A 79 -4.32 6.20 1.73
N CYS A 80 -4.86 5.84 2.89
CA CYS A 80 -4.28 4.83 3.77
C CYS A 80 -5.34 3.99 4.46
N ASP A 81 -5.01 2.72 4.71
CA ASP A 81 -5.84 1.81 5.49
C ASP A 81 -5.36 1.71 6.94
N ILE A 82 -5.97 0.80 7.69
CA ILE A 82 -5.65 0.56 9.10
C ILE A 82 -4.56 -0.49 9.31
N ASN A 83 -4.16 -1.18 8.26
CA ASN A 83 -3.19 -2.28 8.31
C ASN A 83 -1.78 -1.81 8.00
N GLY A 84 -1.60 -0.57 7.54
CA GLY A 84 -0.29 -0.01 7.19
C GLY A 84 -0.09 0.16 5.69
N SER A 85 -1.12 -0.09 4.88
CA SER A 85 -1.06 0.12 3.43
C SER A 85 -1.44 1.54 3.08
N THR A 86 -0.74 2.08 2.09
CA THR A 86 -1.00 3.40 1.52
C THR A 86 -1.03 3.30 0.00
N ALA A 87 -1.77 4.18 -0.65
CA ALA A 87 -1.86 4.27 -2.10
C ALA A 87 -1.97 5.72 -2.53
N VAL A 88 -1.58 6.00 -3.77
CA VAL A 88 -1.87 7.27 -4.44
C VAL A 88 -2.91 6.99 -5.50
N LEU A 89 -3.98 7.78 -5.52
CA LEU A 89 -5.00 7.62 -6.55
C LEU A 89 -4.46 8.08 -7.90
N LYS A 90 -4.57 7.21 -8.90
CA LYS A 90 -4.17 7.48 -10.28
C LYS A 90 -5.31 7.18 -11.23
N SER A 91 -5.42 7.92 -12.32
CA SER A 91 -6.46 7.67 -13.32
C SER A 91 -6.20 6.33 -14.02
N ASN A 92 -7.21 5.46 -14.04
CA ASN A 92 -7.19 4.23 -14.84
C ASN A 92 -7.39 4.53 -16.34
N SER A 93 -7.44 3.49 -17.18
CA SER A 93 -7.66 3.62 -18.64
C SER A 93 -9.01 4.24 -19.03
N GLN A 94 -9.96 4.32 -18.09
CA GLN A 94 -11.28 4.92 -18.26
C GLN A 94 -11.34 6.35 -17.69
N GLY A 95 -10.24 6.89 -17.16
CA GLY A 95 -10.19 8.21 -16.54
C GLY A 95 -10.78 8.28 -15.13
N VAL A 96 -11.01 7.14 -14.48
CA VAL A 96 -11.49 7.07 -13.10
C VAL A 96 -10.28 6.97 -12.15
N PRO A 97 -10.14 7.84 -11.14
CA PRO A 97 -9.10 7.72 -10.13
C PRO A 97 -9.30 6.46 -9.28
N VAL A 98 -8.28 5.60 -9.25
CA VAL A 98 -8.27 4.34 -8.51
C VAL A 98 -7.01 4.21 -7.67
N ALA A 99 -7.07 3.43 -6.60
CA ALA A 99 -5.93 3.16 -5.74
C ALA A 99 -4.84 2.41 -6.53
N ASP A 100 -3.67 3.04 -6.63
CA ASP A 100 -2.45 2.49 -7.22
C ASP A 100 -1.23 2.94 -6.39
N ASP A 101 -0.02 2.76 -6.91
CA ASP A 101 1.23 3.20 -6.26
C ASP A 101 1.31 2.82 -4.78
N PHE A 102 1.09 1.53 -4.53
CA PHE A 102 0.99 0.97 -3.20
C PHE A 102 2.33 0.97 -2.48
N ALA A 103 2.26 1.31 -1.20
CA ALA A 103 3.39 1.19 -0.29
C ALA A 103 2.88 0.69 1.07
N PHE A 104 3.65 -0.17 1.72
CA PHE A 104 3.27 -0.82 2.97
C PHE A 104 4.32 -0.55 4.05
N THR A 105 3.89 -0.09 5.23
CA THR A 105 4.81 0.30 6.31
C THR A 105 5.48 -0.87 7.00
N GLY A 106 4.86 -2.06 7.03
CA GLY A 106 5.27 -3.15 7.92
C GLY A 106 5.05 -2.86 9.42
N ASN A 107 4.53 -1.68 9.77
CA ASN A 107 4.34 -1.21 11.14
C ASN A 107 2.86 -0.92 11.41
N ARG A 108 2.19 -1.88 12.06
CA ARG A 108 0.77 -1.79 12.42
C ARG A 108 0.51 -0.74 13.51
N GLU A 109 1.47 -0.48 14.39
CA GLU A 109 1.31 0.49 15.48
C GLU A 109 1.17 1.92 14.95
N LEU A 110 1.93 2.25 13.90
CA LEU A 110 1.81 3.53 13.20
C LEU A 110 0.40 3.73 12.64
N ALA A 111 -0.14 2.72 11.95
CA ALA A 111 -1.49 2.77 11.39
C ALA A 111 -2.55 2.90 12.49
N LEU A 112 -2.45 2.10 13.57
CA LEU A 112 -3.36 2.18 14.72
C LEU A 112 -3.28 3.53 15.45
N SER A 113 -2.10 4.16 15.49
CA SER A 113 -1.95 5.49 16.09
C SER A 113 -2.71 6.56 15.30
N LEU A 114 -2.75 6.45 13.97
CA LEU A 114 -3.56 7.32 13.11
C LEU A 114 -5.05 7.05 13.34
N VAL A 115 -5.44 5.78 13.48
CA VAL A 115 -6.83 5.39 13.76
C VAL A 115 -7.35 5.97 15.08
N LYS A 116 -6.53 5.96 16.13
CA LYS A 116 -6.90 6.58 17.42
C LYS A 116 -7.10 8.09 17.33
N LYS A 117 -6.49 8.75 16.35
CA LYS A 117 -6.69 10.19 16.07
C LYS A 117 -7.96 10.47 15.25
N ILE A 118 -8.72 9.45 14.82
CA ILE A 118 -9.92 9.60 13.99
C ILE A 118 -11.11 10.26 14.71
N HIS A 119 -11.02 10.58 16.01
CA HIS A 119 -12.01 11.46 16.65
C HIS A 119 -12.01 12.86 15.99
N GLY A 120 -12.75 13.00 14.87
CA GLY A 120 -12.86 14.20 14.04
C GLY A 120 -12.25 14.12 12.62
N ALA A 121 -11.57 13.02 12.22
CA ALA A 121 -10.91 12.95 10.91
C ALA A 121 -11.88 12.69 9.75
N LYS A 122 -11.57 13.21 8.54
CA LYS A 122 -12.33 12.93 7.33
C LYS A 122 -12.06 11.48 6.88
N VAL A 123 -13.12 10.66 6.83
CA VAL A 123 -13.07 9.25 6.41
C VAL A 123 -13.78 9.05 5.07
N PHE A 124 -13.25 8.15 4.24
CA PHE A 124 -13.68 7.94 2.85
C PHE A 124 -13.93 6.47 2.56
N TYR A 125 -14.75 6.14 1.57
CA TYR A 125 -15.13 4.76 1.35
C TYR A 125 -14.25 4.05 0.33
N ASN A 126 -13.82 2.83 0.62
CA ASN A 126 -13.30 1.94 -0.43
C ASN A 126 -14.42 1.04 -0.96
N THR A 127 -14.55 0.94 -2.29
CA THR A 127 -15.51 0.05 -2.95
C THR A 127 -14.76 -1.21 -3.37
N PRO A 128 -14.92 -2.36 -2.70
CA PRO A 128 -14.39 -3.61 -3.23
C PRO A 128 -15.28 -4.07 -4.41
N GLU A 129 -14.69 -4.38 -5.57
CA GLU A 129 -15.39 -5.15 -6.60
C GLU A 129 -15.87 -6.48 -5.99
N LYS A 130 -17.11 -6.85 -6.33
CA LYS A 130 -17.75 -8.11 -5.91
C LYS A 130 -17.24 -9.28 -6.73
#